data_AF-A0A505J0U3-F1
#
_entry.id   AF-A0A505J0U3-F1
#
_cell.length_a   1.000
_cell.length_b   1.000
_cell.length_c   1.000
_cell.angle_alpha   90.00
_cell.angle_beta   90.00
_cell.angle_gamma   90.00
#
_symmetry.space_group_name_H-M   'P 1'
#
loop_
_entity.id
_entity.type
_entity.pdbx_description
1 polymer ?
#
loop_
_entity_poly.entity_id
_entity_poly.type
_entity_poly.pdbx_seq_one_letter_code
_entity_poly.pdbx_strand_id
1 'polypeptide(L)'
;MQLLQLLLLAIIFVSFFMALIGWVLSMTNGLIFSRSPQQFKAHAHDPNYEKERQAGKRLKEIIFRRLVPLGIASLIVYGLFALLNVL
;
A
#
# COMPACT_ATOMS: atom_id res chain seq x y z
N MET A 1 6.19 24.50 -11.37
CA MET A 1 6.23 23.21 -12.10
C MET A 1 7.07 22.15 -11.37
N GLN A 2 8.33 22.44 -11.03
CA GLN A 2 9.23 21.47 -10.39
C GLN A 2 8.73 20.95 -9.02
N LEU A 3 8.16 21.82 -8.17
CA LEU A 3 7.59 21.41 -6.88
C LEU A 3 6.42 20.41 -7.04
N LEU A 4 5.54 20.64 -8.02
CA LEU A 4 4.41 19.75 -8.30
C LEU A 4 4.89 18.37 -8.77
N GLN A 5 5.91 18.32 -9.64
CA GLN A 5 6.52 17.08 -10.10
C GLN A 5 7.15 16.28 -8.94
N LEU A 6 7.88 16.96 -8.05
CA LEU A 6 8.45 16.35 -6.85
C LEU A 6 7.36 15.78 -5.92
N LEU A 7 6.28 16.53 -5.72
CA LEU A 7 5.15 16.09 -4.91
C LEU A 7 4.44 14.87 -5.53
N LEU A 8 4.20 14.87 -6.84
CA LEU A 8 3.62 13.73 -7.55
C LEU A 8 4.52 12.50 -7.45
N LEU A 9 5.83 12.66 -7.62
CA LEU A 9 6.79 11.57 -7.48
C LEU A 9 6.80 10.99 -6.07
N ALA A 10 6.78 11.86 -5.05
CA ALA A 10 6.71 11.43 -3.64
C ALA A 10 5.43 10.65 -3.36
N ILE A 11 4.28 11.10 -3.88
CA ILE A 11 2.99 10.41 -3.75
C ILE A 11 3.06 9.02 -4.41
N ILE A 12 3.56 8.94 -5.65
CA ILE A 12 3.72 7.67 -6.38
C ILE A 12 4.60 6.70 -5.58
N PHE A 13 5.73 7.18 -5.08
CA PHE A 13 6.66 6.39 -4.28
C PHE A 13 6.00 5.86 -3.00
N VAL A 14 5.35 6.72 -2.22
CA VAL A 14 4.65 6.32 -0.99
C VAL A 14 3.53 5.33 -1.31
N SER A 15 2.74 5.57 -2.34
CA SER A 15 1.67 4.66 -2.75
C SER A 15 2.21 3.29 -3.17
N PHE A 16 3.35 3.23 -3.85
CA PHE A 16 4.01 1.97 -4.22
C PHE A 16 4.46 1.18 -2.98
N PHE A 17 5.14 1.82 -2.03
CA PHE A 17 5.54 1.17 -0.77
C PHE A 17 4.35 0.71 0.04
N MET A 18 3.29 1.51 0.12
CA MET A 18 2.06 1.12 0.79
C MET A 18 1.40 -0.08 0.11
N ALA A 19 1.39 -0.14 -1.22
CA ALA A 19 0.89 -1.29 -1.95
C ALA A 19 1.66 -2.59 -1.62
N LEU A 20 2.99 -2.51 -1.50
CA LEU A 20 3.82 -3.64 -1.07
C LEU A 20 3.45 -4.11 0.35
N ILE A 21 3.26 -3.18 1.29
CA ILE A 21 2.82 -3.50 2.65
C ILE A 21 1.43 -4.17 2.61
N GLY A 22 0.49 -3.62 1.85
CA GLY A 22 -0.85 -4.20 1.68
C GLY A 22 -0.81 -5.60 1.07
N TRP A 23 0.11 -5.86 0.14
CA TRP A 23 0.32 -7.17 -0.47
C TRP A 23 0.85 -8.19 0.53
N VAL A 24 1.85 -7.81 1.34
CA VAL A 24 2.37 -8.66 2.43
C VAL A 24 1.27 -8.99 3.44
N LEU A 25 0.47 -7.99 3.86
CA LEU A 25 -0.69 -8.20 4.74
C LEU A 25 -1.73 -9.14 4.12
N SER A 26 -1.85 -9.17 2.78
CA SER A 26 -2.73 -10.12 2.10
C SER A 26 -2.23 -11.55 2.20
N MET A 27 -0.92 -11.78 2.22
CA MET A 27 -0.33 -13.12 2.39
C MET A 27 -0.48 -13.64 3.82
N THR A 28 -0.43 -12.75 4.82
CA THR A 28 -0.52 -13.09 6.24
C THR A 28 -1.95 -13.08 6.80
N ASN A 29 -2.97 -12.99 5.93
CA ASN A 29 -4.38 -12.86 6.32
C ASN A 29 -4.67 -11.66 7.25
N GLY A 30 -3.90 -10.59 7.10
CA GLY A 30 -4.00 -9.37 7.90
C GLY A 30 -3.20 -9.41 9.21
N LEU A 31 -2.38 -10.43 9.47
CA LEU A 31 -1.46 -10.39 10.60
C LEU A 31 -0.28 -9.46 10.31
N ILE A 32 0.10 -8.63 11.28
CA ILE A 32 1.19 -7.67 11.12
C ILE A 32 2.51 -8.42 11.20
N PHE A 33 3.52 -7.97 10.45
CA PHE A 33 4.82 -8.65 10.24
C PHE A 33 5.72 -8.69 11.50
N SER A 34 5.17 -8.95 12.68
CA SER A 34 5.88 -9.06 13.96
C SER A 34 6.45 -10.48 14.21
N ARG A 35 6.17 -11.45 13.31
CA ARG A 35 6.43 -12.87 13.53
C ARG A 35 7.10 -13.55 12.35
N SER A 36 7.65 -14.74 12.59
CA SER A 36 8.19 -15.57 11.52
C SER A 36 7.07 -16.15 10.62
N PRO A 37 7.34 -16.42 9.33
CA PRO A 37 6.41 -17.05 8.39
C PRO A 37 5.74 -18.33 8.90
N GLN A 38 6.46 -19.13 9.69
CA GLN A 38 5.96 -20.39 10.27
C GLN A 38 4.92 -20.12 11.37
N GLN A 39 5.15 -19.12 12.21
CA GLN A 39 4.22 -18.71 13.28
C GLN A 39 2.97 -18.02 12.73
N PHE A 40 3.04 -17.37 11.57
CA PHE A 40 1.85 -16.82 10.91
C PHE A 40 0.82 -17.91 10.58
N LYS A 41 1.26 -19.08 10.11
CA LYS A 41 0.34 -20.19 9.83
C LYS A 41 -0.29 -20.75 11.09
N ALA A 42 0.49 -20.90 12.17
CA ALA A 42 0.00 -21.40 13.45
C ALA A 42 -0.99 -20.42 14.11
N HIS A 43 -0.75 -19.11 14.00
CA HIS A 43 -1.57 -18.08 14.65
C HIS A 43 -2.68 -17.51 13.75
N ALA A 44 -2.80 -17.96 12.51
CA ALA A 44 -3.82 -17.49 11.55
C ALA A 44 -5.26 -17.70 12.03
N HIS A 45 -5.48 -18.73 12.85
CA HIS A 45 -6.79 -19.13 13.39
C HIS A 45 -6.87 -18.98 14.91
N ASP A 46 -5.84 -18.45 15.55
CA ASP A 46 -5.86 -18.25 16.99
C ASP A 46 -6.74 -17.01 17.33
N PRO A 47 -7.78 -17.19 18.17
CA PRO A 47 -8.69 -16.11 18.54
C PRO A 47 -8.01 -14.95 19.27
N ASN A 48 -6.85 -15.16 19.89
CA ASN A 48 -6.09 -14.11 20.56
C ASN A 48 -5.59 -13.03 19.59
N TYR A 49 -5.46 -13.35 18.29
CA TYR A 49 -4.98 -12.42 17.25
C TYR A 49 -6.08 -11.91 16.33
N GLU A 50 -7.36 -12.08 16.69
CA GLU A 50 -8.48 -11.59 15.89
C GLU A 50 -8.44 -10.06 15.73
N LYS A 51 -8.12 -9.33 16.81
CA LYS A 51 -8.01 -7.85 16.78
C LYS A 51 -6.90 -7.37 15.84
N GLU A 52 -5.75 -8.06 15.84
CA GLU A 52 -4.63 -7.76 14.95
C GLU A 52 -4.99 -8.04 13.49
N ARG A 53 -5.64 -9.19 13.21
CA ARG A 53 -6.14 -9.53 11.87
C ARG A 53 -7.14 -8.50 11.37
N GLN A 54 -8.06 -8.04 12.22
CA GLN A 54 -9.00 -6.99 11.85
C GLN A 54 -8.29 -5.67 11.53
N ALA A 55 -7.28 -5.29 12.32
CA ALA A 55 -6.50 -4.09 12.07
C ALA A 55 -5.73 -4.17 10.74
N GLY A 56 -5.04 -5.28 10.45
CA GLY A 56 -4.32 -5.45 9.20
C GLY A 56 -5.24 -5.59 7.98
N LYS A 57 -6.43 -6.19 8.12
CA LYS A 57 -7.46 -6.21 7.07
C LYS A 57 -7.98 -4.80 6.77
N ARG A 58 -8.27 -3.99 7.80
CA ARG A 58 -8.67 -2.59 7.63
C ARG A 58 -7.56 -1.76 6.98
N LEU A 59 -6.31 -1.95 7.41
CA LEU A 59 -5.15 -1.27 6.82
C LEU A 59 -4.99 -1.64 5.34
N LYS A 60 -5.07 -2.93 5.01
CA LYS A 60 -5.08 -3.42 3.63
C LYS A 60 -6.19 -2.75 2.81
N GLU A 61 -7.41 -2.69 3.35
CA GLU A 61 -8.53 -2.05 2.67
C GLU A 61 -8.25 -0.57 2.39
N ILE A 62 -7.73 0.19 3.36
CA ILE A 62 -7.36 1.59 3.16
C ILE A 62 -6.29 1.73 2.08
N ILE A 63 -5.27 0.88 2.11
CA ILE A 63 -4.18 0.87 1.12
C ILE A 63 -4.73 0.68 -0.29
N PHE A 64 -5.47 -0.40 -0.54
CA PHE A 64 -5.94 -0.72 -1.88
C PHE A 64 -7.11 0.13 -2.35
N ARG A 65 -7.95 0.63 -1.43
CA ARG A 65 -9.13 1.44 -1.78
C ARG A 65 -8.84 2.92 -1.92
N ARG A 66 -7.79 3.44 -1.27
CA ARG A 66 -7.46 4.88 -1.27
C ARG A 66 -6.05 5.17 -1.77
N LEU A 67 -5.02 4.58 -1.16
CA LEU A 67 -3.62 4.92 -1.47
C LEU A 67 -3.19 4.46 -2.86
N VAL A 68 -3.59 3.25 -3.29
CA VAL A 68 -3.26 2.72 -4.61
C VAL A 68 -3.94 3.53 -5.73
N PRO A 69 -5.26 3.78 -5.71
CA PRO A 69 -5.91 4.64 -6.70
C PRO A 69 -5.32 6.04 -6.76
N LEU A 70 -4.97 6.62 -5.61
CA LEU A 70 -4.33 7.94 -5.54
C LEU A 70 -2.94 7.92 -6.19
N GLY A 71 -2.14 6.88 -5.95
CA GLY A 71 -0.85 6.69 -6.62
C GLY A 71 -0.98 6.54 -8.13
N ILE A 72 -1.96 5.77 -8.60
CA ILE A 72 -2.26 5.59 -10.03
C ILE A 72 -2.68 6.93 -10.66
N ALA A 73 -3.58 7.68 -10.01
CA ALA A 73 -4.00 8.99 -10.49
C ALA A 73 -2.82 9.97 -10.59
N SER A 74 -1.94 10.00 -9.57
CA SER A 74 -0.72 10.81 -9.61
C SER A 74 0.23 10.39 -10.73
N LEU A 75 0.34 9.09 -11.02
CA LEU A 75 1.16 8.57 -12.12
C LEU A 75 0.63 9.01 -13.49
N ILE A 76 -0.69 8.99 -13.69
CA ILE A 76 -1.33 9.48 -14.92
C ILE A 76 -1.06 10.99 -15.10
N VAL A 77 -1.29 11.79 -14.05
CA VAL A 77 -1.06 13.24 -14.11
C VAL A 77 0.42 13.55 -14.38
N TYR A 78 1.33 12.84 -13.72
CA TYR A 78 2.77 12.98 -13.96
C TYR A 78 3.16 12.64 -15.40
N GLY A 79 2.63 11.54 -15.95
CA GLY A 79 2.86 11.12 -17.33
C GLY A 79 2.33 12.12 -18.36
N LEU A 80 1.12 12.66 -18.15
CA LEU A 80 0.55 13.71 -19.00
C LEU A 80 1.43 14.96 -19.00
N PHE A 81 1.90 15.37 -17.82
CA PHE A 81 2.82 16.50 -17.70
C PHE A 81 4.13 16.25 -18.44
N ALA A 82 4.72 15.07 -18.30
CA ALA A 82 5.96 14.73 -18.99
C ALA A 82 5.76 14.77 -20.52
N LEU A 83 4.65 14.24 -21.02
CA LEU A 83 4.34 14.20 -22.44
C LEU A 83 4.14 15.61 -23.03
N LEU A 84 3.43 16.49 -22.30
CA LEU A 84 3.23 17.89 -22.68
C LEU A 84 4.52 18.74 -22.65
N ASN A 85 5.55 18.34 -21.91
CA ASN A 85 6.84 19.04 -21.90
C ASN A 85 7.80 18.53 -22.99
N VAL A 86 7.52 17.36 -23.58
CA VAL A 86 8.31 16.77 -24.67
C VAL A 86 7.78 17.19 -26.05
N LEU A 87 6.46 17.39 -26.17
CA LEU A 87 5.79 17.99 -27.34
C LEU A 87 5.95 19.51 -27.37
#